data_AF-A0A673UJK9-F1
#
_entry.id   AF-A0A673UJK9-F1
#
_cell.length_a   1.000
_cell.length_b   1.000
_cell.length_c   1.000
_cell.angle_alpha   90.00
_cell.angle_beta   90.00
_cell.angle_gamma   90.00
#
_symmetry.space_group_name_H-M   'P 1'
#
loop_
_entity.id
_entity.type
_entity.pdbx_description
1 polymer ?
#
loop_
_entity_poly.entity_id
_entity_poly.type
_entity_poly.pdbx_seq_one_letter_code
_entity_poly.pdbx_strand_id
1 'polypeptide(L)'
;MKLTACLERALGDVFFLNGKECPFLLRDLLASQELARVFGQSVMDVLKVFVGSPRGLNLRNVLWHGFASPQEIPPKYCSMMVLLTAGLGQRLQSHLQQTQLTLVHRPFRALPNLEDLAVFPDVTSEGLSVLEEVMKKSTFVLKIMLPYWEDALMKFKSHRFADCAVLLLPQLEMGLRRVFAALNRCPQRLLTAEILAEHLDDGRLNQLPVFLGEPTMEFLWDFLNHQEGPRVRDHLSHGEINFPEFPKEAANQLLAFSTVLLLRFIDEDLLSVLKERAVVQSLVRPAQGYSARFHPVSQLKKQVLSCEKSIGLWPLLSLPEEAEEAARAGHSEVDACNSVVTEIMSELCHHLPEGLRAAGDVGSLPVERWPQVIRELCGIPVPTLFCPRAVLEVLAVLRSISAHCARVSGQVAASAELRRRQWAERRLRSRQRQTYLRMLSSIKLLSPVLYLILLLIALELVNIHVVRGKTTYEYQQYLKFLKSILQYTENLVVYTSQQRNKWSEAITLTRTALVKVRTFSAKKQMLIHSARKSTKSRKEFLW
;
A
#
# COMPACT_ATOMS: atom_id res chain seq x y z
N MET A 1 25.43 -11.93 -2.00
CA MET A 1 24.19 -11.17 -1.76
C MET A 1 24.37 -10.07 -0.72
N LYS A 2 24.58 -10.37 0.57
CA LYS A 2 24.74 -9.32 1.59
C LYS A 2 25.87 -8.32 1.29
N LEU A 3 27.04 -8.81 0.90
CA LEU A 3 28.18 -7.96 0.58
C LEU A 3 27.86 -6.96 -0.53
N THR A 4 27.13 -7.36 -1.58
CA THR A 4 26.76 -6.45 -2.67
C THR A 4 25.74 -5.41 -2.21
N ALA A 5 24.77 -5.80 -1.37
CA ALA A 5 23.79 -4.89 -0.80
C ALA A 5 24.43 -3.86 0.16
N CYS A 6 25.30 -4.31 1.06
CA CYS A 6 26.03 -3.42 1.97
C CYS A 6 26.96 -2.47 1.20
N LEU A 7 27.65 -2.97 0.17
CA LEU A 7 28.52 -2.14 -0.67
C LEU A 7 27.71 -1.08 -1.43
N GLU A 8 26.58 -1.45 -2.02
CA GLU A 8 25.68 -0.51 -2.70
C GLU A 8 25.21 0.61 -1.75
N ARG A 9 24.78 0.26 -0.54
CA ARG A 9 24.44 1.25 0.49
C ARG A 9 25.62 2.16 0.82
N ALA A 10 26.79 1.58 1.09
CA ALA A 10 27.99 2.34 1.47
C ALA A 10 28.44 3.31 0.37
N LEU A 11 28.41 2.88 -0.90
CA LEU A 11 28.71 3.75 -2.03
C LEU A 11 27.72 4.91 -2.15
N GLY A 12 26.43 4.69 -1.88
CA GLY A 12 25.45 5.77 -1.88
C GLY A 12 25.61 6.75 -0.71
N ASP A 13 26.08 6.30 0.46
CA ASP A 13 26.43 7.19 1.57
C ASP A 13 27.62 8.09 1.20
N VAL A 14 28.62 7.54 0.50
CA VAL A 14 29.76 8.31 0.00
C VAL A 14 29.33 9.29 -1.10
N PHE A 15 28.43 8.88 -1.99
CA PHE A 15 27.89 9.78 -3.02
C PHE A 15 27.18 11.00 -2.39
N PHE A 16 26.46 10.78 -1.28
CA PHE A 16 25.72 11.81 -0.56
C PHE A 16 26.61 12.93 0.01
N LEU A 17 27.92 12.69 0.21
CA LEU A 17 28.89 13.72 0.60
C LEU A 17 28.87 14.95 -0.33
N ASN A 18 28.51 14.76 -1.61
CA ASN A 18 28.48 15.83 -2.60
C ASN A 18 27.15 16.62 -2.62
N GLY A 19 26.22 16.35 -1.68
CA GLY A 19 24.94 17.07 -1.55
C GLY A 19 23.93 16.81 -2.66
N LYS A 20 24.15 15.79 -3.49
CA LYS A 20 23.26 15.39 -4.59
C LYS A 20 22.41 14.18 -4.19
N GLU A 21 21.22 14.08 -4.79
CA GLU A 21 20.40 12.87 -4.67
C GLU A 21 21.14 11.66 -5.27
N CYS A 22 21.22 10.58 -4.51
CA CYS A 22 21.86 9.34 -4.93
C CYS A 22 21.08 8.72 -6.10
N PRO A 23 21.75 8.32 -7.20
CA PRO A 23 21.11 7.56 -8.27
C PRO A 23 20.40 6.32 -7.74
N PHE A 24 19.24 6.01 -8.32
CA PHE A 24 18.44 4.85 -7.93
C PHE A 24 19.07 3.52 -8.38
N LEU A 25 19.74 3.49 -9.53
CA LEU A 25 20.36 2.29 -10.08
C LEU A 25 21.84 2.18 -9.69
N LEU A 26 22.26 1.02 -9.16
CA LEU A 26 23.67 0.74 -8.86
C LEU A 26 24.60 1.00 -10.05
N ARG A 27 24.17 0.67 -11.27
CA ARG A 27 24.96 0.92 -12.48
C ARG A 27 25.29 2.42 -12.63
N ASP A 28 24.30 3.27 -12.38
CA ASP A 28 24.44 4.71 -12.56
C ASP A 28 25.26 5.31 -11.41
N LEU A 29 25.09 4.77 -10.19
CA LEU A 29 25.96 5.07 -9.05
C LEU A 29 27.42 4.74 -9.36
N LEU A 30 27.71 3.54 -9.87
CA LEU A 30 29.07 3.11 -10.24
C LEU A 30 29.65 3.91 -11.41
N ALA A 31 28.81 4.47 -12.28
CA ALA A 31 29.22 5.33 -13.39
C ALA A 31 29.47 6.79 -12.99
N SER A 32 29.16 7.16 -11.75
CA SER A 32 29.27 8.55 -11.29
C SER A 32 30.70 9.06 -11.22
N GLN A 33 30.90 10.31 -11.64
CA GLN A 33 32.18 11.01 -11.52
C GLN A 33 32.47 11.38 -10.07
N GLU A 34 31.41 11.58 -9.28
CA GLU A 34 31.44 11.81 -7.85
C GLU A 34 32.21 10.71 -7.10
N LEU A 35 31.87 9.43 -7.32
CA LEU A 35 32.59 8.33 -6.70
C LEU A 35 33.99 8.12 -7.30
N ALA A 36 34.16 8.37 -8.60
CA ALA A 36 35.47 8.30 -9.24
C ALA A 36 36.47 9.31 -8.66
N ARG A 37 36.02 10.49 -8.22
CA ARG A 37 36.87 11.47 -7.51
C ARG A 37 37.35 10.99 -6.15
N VAL A 38 36.52 10.21 -5.44
CA VAL A 38 36.86 9.69 -4.11
C VAL A 38 37.75 8.45 -4.21
N PHE A 39 37.36 7.50 -5.07
CA PHE A 39 37.99 6.17 -5.11
C PHE A 39 39.02 5.99 -6.23
N GLY A 40 38.96 6.83 -7.25
CA GLY A 40 39.74 6.72 -8.48
C GLY A 40 39.00 5.94 -9.58
N GLN A 41 39.19 6.38 -10.82
CA GLN A 41 38.50 5.81 -11.99
C GLN A 41 38.77 4.31 -12.17
N SER A 42 40.02 3.88 -12.00
CA SER A 42 40.43 2.47 -12.15
C SER A 42 39.72 1.54 -11.16
N VAL A 43 39.55 1.97 -9.91
CA VAL A 43 38.85 1.20 -8.88
C VAL A 43 37.36 1.08 -9.23
N MET A 44 36.75 2.19 -9.65
CA MET A 44 35.34 2.19 -10.07
C MET A 44 35.11 1.31 -11.30
N ASP A 45 36.04 1.27 -12.25
CA ASP A 45 35.93 0.42 -13.44
C ASP A 45 36.04 -1.07 -13.09
N VAL A 46 36.91 -1.44 -12.15
CA VAL A 46 36.94 -2.82 -11.61
C VAL A 46 35.61 -3.18 -10.93
N LEU A 47 35.06 -2.29 -10.10
CA LEU A 47 33.76 -2.53 -9.46
C LEU A 47 32.63 -2.71 -10.49
N LYS A 48 32.62 -1.93 -11.58
CA LYS A 48 31.63 -2.07 -12.67
C LYS A 48 31.69 -3.46 -13.32
N VAL A 49 32.87 -4.06 -13.45
CA VAL A 49 33.01 -5.42 -13.97
C VAL A 49 32.38 -6.44 -13.02
N PHE A 50 32.56 -6.28 -11.70
CA PHE A 50 32.06 -7.26 -10.72
C PHE A 50 30.55 -7.16 -10.45
N VAL A 51 30.04 -5.95 -10.22
CA VAL A 51 28.66 -5.72 -9.72
C VAL A 51 27.85 -4.74 -10.54
N GLY A 52 28.43 -4.19 -11.62
CA GLY A 52 27.80 -3.17 -12.45
C GLY A 52 26.90 -3.71 -13.55
N SER A 53 27.30 -3.51 -14.80
CA SER A 53 26.42 -3.75 -15.95
C SER A 53 26.37 -5.23 -16.37
N PRO A 54 25.35 -5.65 -17.15
CA PRO A 54 25.29 -6.99 -17.74
C PRO A 54 26.45 -7.35 -18.68
N ARG A 55 27.30 -6.39 -19.07
CA ARG A 55 28.51 -6.65 -19.87
C ARG A 55 29.68 -7.20 -19.03
N GLY A 56 29.59 -7.14 -17.70
CA GLY A 56 30.56 -7.73 -16.77
C GLY A 56 30.03 -9.01 -16.10
N LEU A 57 30.63 -9.40 -14.97
CA LEU A 57 30.17 -10.54 -14.16
C LEU A 57 28.76 -10.32 -13.59
N ASN A 58 28.43 -9.07 -13.25
CA ASN A 58 27.11 -8.66 -12.76
C ASN A 58 26.63 -9.53 -11.56
N LEU A 59 27.54 -9.83 -10.63
CA LEU A 59 27.31 -10.77 -9.53
C LEU A 59 26.10 -10.39 -8.66
N ARG A 60 25.83 -9.09 -8.51
CA ARG A 60 24.64 -8.59 -7.80
C ARG A 60 23.37 -9.18 -8.43
N ASN A 61 23.16 -9.00 -9.73
CA ASN A 61 21.93 -9.43 -10.39
C ASN A 61 21.88 -10.95 -10.53
N VAL A 62 22.99 -11.61 -10.88
CA VAL A 62 23.06 -13.07 -10.96
C VAL A 62 22.60 -13.73 -9.65
N LEU A 63 23.06 -13.21 -8.51
CA LEU A 63 22.71 -13.76 -7.20
C LEU A 63 21.29 -13.38 -6.77
N TRP A 64 20.92 -12.10 -6.83
CA TRP A 64 19.61 -11.62 -6.33
C TRP A 64 18.43 -12.06 -7.19
N HIS A 65 18.66 -12.46 -8.45
CA HIS A 65 17.64 -13.09 -9.29
C HIS A 65 17.63 -14.62 -9.20
N GLY A 66 18.53 -15.24 -8.44
CA GLY A 66 18.54 -16.69 -8.21
C GLY A 66 19.08 -17.51 -9.37
N PHE A 67 19.94 -16.94 -10.21
CA PHE A 67 20.49 -17.62 -11.38
C PHE A 67 21.68 -18.52 -11.06
N ALA A 68 22.41 -18.24 -9.99
CA ALA A 68 23.54 -19.06 -9.58
C ALA A 68 23.13 -20.15 -8.59
N SER A 69 23.54 -21.39 -8.85
CA SER A 69 23.40 -22.50 -7.93
C SER A 69 24.44 -22.44 -6.81
N PRO A 70 24.24 -23.18 -5.71
CA PRO A 70 25.27 -23.42 -4.71
C PRO A 70 26.59 -23.83 -5.39
N GLN A 71 27.70 -23.27 -4.88
CA GLN A 71 29.06 -23.47 -5.37
C GLN A 71 29.36 -23.07 -6.83
N GLU A 72 28.37 -22.59 -7.60
CA GLU A 72 28.58 -22.16 -9.00
C GLU A 72 29.44 -20.89 -9.06
N ILE A 73 29.28 -19.98 -8.09
CA ILE A 73 30.13 -18.79 -7.97
C ILE A 73 31.45 -19.17 -7.28
N PRO A 74 32.60 -19.06 -7.96
CA PRO A 74 33.90 -19.34 -7.35
C PRO A 74 34.15 -18.49 -6.10
N PRO A 75 34.62 -19.08 -4.98
CA PRO A 75 34.90 -18.35 -3.73
C PRO A 75 35.84 -17.16 -3.91
N LYS A 76 36.79 -17.23 -4.87
CA LYS A 76 37.71 -16.15 -5.24
C LYS A 76 37.00 -14.83 -5.57
N TYR A 77 35.79 -14.86 -6.14
CA TYR A 77 35.03 -13.63 -6.40
C TYR A 77 34.51 -13.00 -5.12
N CYS A 78 34.10 -13.81 -4.14
CA CYS A 78 33.72 -13.30 -2.82
C CYS A 78 34.94 -12.68 -2.11
N SER A 79 36.07 -13.40 -2.09
CA SER A 79 37.33 -12.90 -1.52
C SER A 79 37.77 -11.58 -2.16
N MET A 80 37.69 -11.49 -3.50
CA MET A 80 38.02 -10.26 -4.23
C MET A 80 37.07 -9.12 -3.86
N MET A 81 35.76 -9.36 -3.76
CA MET A 81 34.80 -8.34 -3.34
C MET A 81 35.06 -7.84 -1.91
N VAL A 82 35.46 -8.71 -0.99
CA VAL A 82 35.84 -8.32 0.38
C VAL A 82 37.09 -7.43 0.34
N LEU A 83 38.11 -7.83 -0.43
CA LEU A 83 39.34 -7.05 -0.60
C LEU A 83 39.08 -5.67 -1.21
N LEU A 84 38.27 -5.61 -2.28
CA LEU A 84 37.85 -4.37 -2.91
C LEU A 84 37.11 -3.46 -1.91
N THR A 85 36.19 -4.03 -1.13
CA THR A 85 35.43 -3.28 -0.13
C THR A 85 36.34 -2.69 0.96
N ALA A 86 37.30 -3.47 1.45
CA ALA A 86 38.28 -2.99 2.42
C ALA A 86 39.18 -1.88 1.83
N GLY A 87 39.63 -2.04 0.59
CA GLY A 87 40.44 -1.05 -0.12
C GLY A 87 39.68 0.27 -0.36
N LEU A 88 38.38 0.20 -0.67
CA LEU A 88 37.52 1.38 -0.73
C LEU A 88 37.44 2.10 0.62
N GLY A 89 37.30 1.35 1.72
CA GLY A 89 37.31 1.92 3.07
C GLY A 89 38.58 2.71 3.38
N GLN A 90 39.75 2.19 3.01
CA GLN A 90 41.03 2.89 3.17
C GLN A 90 41.08 4.18 2.35
N ARG A 91 40.66 4.12 1.08
CA ARG A 91 40.61 5.29 0.19
C ARG A 91 39.66 6.37 0.72
N LEU A 92 38.49 5.95 1.21
CA LEU A 92 37.52 6.85 1.82
C LEU A 92 38.12 7.53 3.06
N GLN A 93 38.79 6.78 3.93
CA GLN A 93 39.43 7.33 5.13
C GLN A 93 40.45 8.42 4.77
N SER A 94 41.33 8.16 3.79
CA SER A 94 42.29 9.16 3.32
C SER A 94 41.58 10.40 2.72
N HIS A 95 40.52 10.20 1.94
CA HIS A 95 39.76 11.29 1.34
C HIS A 95 39.07 12.17 2.40
N LEU A 96 38.43 11.58 3.41
CA LEU A 96 37.79 12.31 4.50
C LEU A 96 38.81 13.10 5.33
N GLN A 97 40.00 12.53 5.58
CA GLN A 97 41.09 13.23 6.26
C GLN A 97 41.60 14.44 5.45
N GLN A 98 41.72 14.31 4.13
CA GLN A 98 42.17 15.39 3.25
C GLN A 98 41.14 16.50 3.09
N THR A 99 39.86 16.15 3.00
CA THR A 99 38.77 17.09 2.73
C THR A 99 38.10 17.63 3.99
N GLN A 100 38.39 17.06 5.16
CA GLN A 100 37.75 17.38 6.44
C GLN A 100 36.22 17.22 6.40
N LEU A 101 35.71 16.40 5.49
CA LEU A 101 34.29 16.07 5.39
C LEU A 101 33.93 14.99 6.42
N THR A 102 32.68 15.03 6.90
CA THR A 102 32.12 13.98 7.76
C THR A 102 31.18 13.10 6.95
N LEU A 103 31.39 11.79 7.00
CA LEU A 103 30.48 10.83 6.38
C LEU A 103 29.17 10.76 7.16
N VAL A 104 28.08 11.15 6.50
CA VAL A 104 26.72 11.02 7.04
C VAL A 104 26.09 9.78 6.43
N HIS A 105 25.74 8.82 7.28
CA HIS A 105 25.01 7.64 6.86
C HIS A 105 23.54 7.95 6.66
N ARG A 106 22.98 7.51 5.52
CA ARG A 106 21.53 7.55 5.32
C ARG A 106 20.85 6.69 6.40
N PRO A 107 19.66 7.05 6.90
CA PRO A 107 18.95 6.22 7.87
C PRO A 107 18.53 4.88 7.24
N PHE A 108 18.45 3.82 8.04
CA PHE A 108 17.84 2.57 7.59
C PHE A 108 16.33 2.74 7.44
N ARG A 109 15.75 2.03 6.46
CA ARG A 109 14.31 1.97 6.29
C ARG A 109 13.74 0.89 7.20
N ALA A 110 12.78 1.26 8.03
CA ALA A 110 11.88 0.31 8.67
C ALA A 110 10.89 -0.22 7.62
N LEU A 111 10.51 -1.49 7.75
CA LEU A 111 9.44 -2.05 6.92
C LEU A 111 8.09 -1.43 7.34
N PRO A 112 7.33 -0.82 6.41
CA PRO A 112 6.07 -0.18 6.74
C PRO A 112 4.99 -1.20 7.12
N ASN A 113 4.10 -0.80 8.04
CA ASN A 113 2.88 -1.50 8.45
C ASN A 113 3.03 -3.02 8.62
N LEU A 114 3.98 -3.47 9.46
CA LEU A 114 4.17 -4.90 9.77
C LEU A 114 2.91 -5.58 10.33
N GLU A 115 2.05 -4.84 11.03
CA GLU A 115 0.74 -5.32 11.49
C GLU A 115 -0.16 -5.74 10.31
N ASP A 116 -0.13 -4.97 9.23
CA ASP A 116 -0.85 -5.31 8.00
C ASP A 116 -0.23 -6.52 7.30
N LEU A 117 1.02 -6.89 7.59
CA LEU A 117 1.67 -8.09 7.04
C LEU A 117 1.38 -9.36 7.82
N ALA A 118 0.82 -9.28 9.03
CA ALA A 118 0.46 -10.45 9.83
C ALA A 118 -0.76 -11.16 9.21
N VAL A 119 -0.52 -11.97 8.18
CA VAL A 119 -1.53 -12.75 7.45
C VAL A 119 -1.53 -14.18 7.95
N PHE A 120 -0.34 -14.77 7.96
CA PHE A 120 -0.07 -16.11 8.42
C PHE A 120 0.25 -16.11 9.91
N PRO A 121 -0.12 -17.18 10.63
CA PRO A 121 0.35 -17.38 11.99
C PRO A 121 1.88 -17.56 12.03
N ASP A 122 2.45 -17.45 13.22
CA ASP A 122 3.85 -17.81 13.44
C ASP A 122 4.09 -19.28 13.07
N VAL A 123 5.12 -19.52 12.26
CA VAL A 123 5.52 -20.85 11.78
C VAL A 123 6.11 -21.61 12.97
N THR A 124 5.38 -22.63 13.41
CA THR A 124 5.77 -23.51 14.52
C THR A 124 6.89 -24.47 14.11
N SER A 125 7.48 -25.18 15.07
CA SER A 125 8.44 -26.26 14.78
C SER A 125 7.86 -27.31 13.83
N GLU A 126 6.60 -27.69 14.02
CA GLU A 126 5.87 -28.59 13.11
C GLU A 126 5.74 -27.98 11.71
N GLY A 127 5.43 -26.68 11.60
CA GLY A 127 5.37 -25.97 10.33
C GLY A 127 6.72 -25.94 9.59
N LEU A 128 7.82 -25.79 10.34
CA LEU A 128 9.17 -25.90 9.77
C LEU A 128 9.50 -27.32 9.29
N SER A 129 9.06 -28.35 10.02
CA SER A 129 9.20 -29.75 9.58
C SER A 129 8.40 -30.04 8.31
N VAL A 130 7.19 -29.50 8.20
CA VAL A 130 6.39 -29.58 6.97
C VAL A 130 7.13 -28.90 5.81
N LEU A 131 7.66 -27.69 6.03
CA LEU A 131 8.44 -26.98 4.99
C LEU A 131 9.66 -27.80 4.53
N GLU A 132 10.37 -28.42 5.47
CA GLU A 132 11.52 -29.28 5.18
C GLU A 132 11.15 -30.52 4.34
N GLU A 133 9.98 -31.10 4.59
CA GLU A 133 9.43 -32.22 3.82
C GLU A 133 9.04 -31.77 2.40
N VAL A 134 8.25 -30.70 2.28
CA VAL A 134 7.73 -30.25 0.97
C VAL A 134 8.82 -29.68 0.07
N MET A 135 9.83 -28.99 0.59
CA MET A 135 10.91 -28.43 -0.24
C MET A 135 11.73 -29.53 -0.94
N LYS A 136 11.83 -30.72 -0.34
CA LYS A 136 12.56 -31.88 -0.91
C LYS A 136 11.73 -32.63 -1.96
N LYS A 137 10.40 -32.51 -1.90
CA LYS A 137 9.45 -33.26 -2.76
C LYS A 137 8.82 -32.41 -3.87
N SER A 138 8.80 -31.09 -3.70
CA SER A 138 8.16 -30.16 -4.62
C SER A 138 8.91 -30.01 -5.94
N THR A 139 8.20 -30.04 -7.08
CA THR A 139 8.78 -29.80 -8.41
C THR A 139 9.14 -28.32 -8.64
N PHE A 140 8.64 -27.43 -7.78
CA PHE A 140 8.97 -26.01 -7.77
C PHE A 140 10.45 -25.79 -7.46
N VAL A 141 10.99 -26.55 -6.51
CA VAL A 141 12.39 -26.48 -6.07
C VAL A 141 13.26 -27.33 -7.00
N LEU A 142 14.29 -26.71 -7.59
CA LEU A 142 15.31 -27.46 -8.30
C LEU A 142 16.22 -28.18 -7.31
N LYS A 143 16.50 -29.47 -7.55
CA LYS A 143 17.37 -30.28 -6.67
C LYS A 143 18.73 -29.61 -6.41
N ILE A 144 19.33 -28.99 -7.43
CA ILE A 144 20.60 -28.27 -7.30
C ILE A 144 20.51 -27.04 -6.39
N MET A 145 19.32 -26.44 -6.25
CA MET A 145 19.07 -25.26 -5.43
C MET A 145 18.66 -25.60 -3.98
N LEU A 146 18.37 -26.87 -3.69
CA LEU A 146 17.93 -27.33 -2.36
C LEU A 146 18.84 -26.87 -1.21
N PRO A 147 20.18 -26.81 -1.34
CA PRO A 147 21.04 -26.32 -0.26
C PRO A 147 20.70 -24.90 0.21
N TYR A 148 20.23 -24.02 -0.68
CA TYR A 148 19.80 -22.67 -0.28
C TYR A 148 18.53 -22.68 0.57
N TRP A 149 17.61 -23.61 0.32
CA TRP A 149 16.38 -23.78 1.11
C TRP A 149 16.69 -24.32 2.51
N GLU A 150 17.57 -25.33 2.58
CA GLU A 150 18.06 -25.90 3.84
C GLU A 150 18.77 -24.83 4.68
N ASP A 151 19.67 -24.06 4.07
CA ASP A 151 20.34 -22.95 4.75
C ASP A 151 19.34 -21.88 5.21
N ALA A 152 18.36 -21.51 4.40
CA ALA A 152 17.35 -20.53 4.78
C ALA A 152 16.58 -20.95 6.04
N LEU A 153 16.12 -22.21 6.09
CA LEU A 153 15.48 -22.81 7.27
C LEU A 153 16.40 -22.77 8.50
N MET A 154 17.67 -23.14 8.34
CA MET A 154 18.65 -23.10 9.42
C MET A 154 18.89 -21.68 9.93
N LYS A 155 18.93 -20.68 9.06
CA LYS A 155 19.06 -19.27 9.46
C LYS A 155 17.83 -18.78 10.20
N PHE A 156 16.63 -19.20 9.81
CA PHE A 156 15.43 -18.87 10.57
C PHE A 156 15.46 -19.49 11.98
N LYS A 157 15.78 -20.78 12.09
CA LYS A 157 15.93 -21.49 13.38
C LYS A 157 16.98 -20.84 14.28
N SER A 158 18.04 -20.26 13.70
CA SER A 158 19.09 -19.53 14.45
C SER A 158 18.79 -18.04 14.66
N HIS A 159 17.55 -17.59 14.52
CA HIS A 159 17.13 -16.18 14.66
C HIS A 159 17.84 -15.19 13.71
N ARG A 160 18.38 -15.68 12.58
CA ARG A 160 19.01 -14.86 11.53
C ARG A 160 18.00 -14.60 10.41
N PHE A 161 16.97 -13.81 10.72
CA PHE A 161 15.80 -13.61 9.86
C PHE A 161 16.12 -12.97 8.50
N ALA A 162 17.01 -11.96 8.48
CA ALA A 162 17.44 -11.36 7.22
C ALA A 162 18.14 -12.38 6.31
N ASP A 163 18.99 -13.24 6.87
CA ASP A 163 19.72 -14.24 6.08
C ASP A 163 18.77 -15.30 5.52
N CYS A 164 17.74 -15.69 6.27
CA CYS A 164 16.65 -16.51 5.76
C CYS A 164 15.97 -15.85 4.55
N ALA A 165 15.55 -14.58 4.67
CA ALA A 165 14.88 -13.85 3.60
C ALA A 165 15.76 -13.68 2.35
N VAL A 166 17.04 -13.32 2.55
CA VAL A 166 18.04 -13.16 1.47
C VAL A 166 18.22 -14.45 0.66
N LEU A 167 18.21 -15.60 1.33
CA LEU A 167 18.34 -16.89 0.66
C LEU A 167 17.04 -17.31 -0.03
N LEU A 168 15.88 -17.08 0.60
CA LEU A 168 14.60 -17.59 0.15
C LEU A 168 13.97 -16.78 -1.00
N LEU A 169 14.11 -15.45 -0.99
CA LEU A 169 13.52 -14.56 -2.01
C LEU A 169 13.98 -14.90 -3.44
N PRO A 170 15.29 -15.07 -3.72
CA PRO A 170 15.75 -15.47 -5.06
C PRO A 170 15.24 -16.85 -5.47
N GLN A 171 15.03 -17.77 -4.52
CA GLN A 171 14.53 -19.11 -4.82
C GLN A 171 13.05 -19.09 -5.23
N LEU A 172 12.24 -18.28 -4.55
CA LEU A 172 10.85 -18.05 -4.95
C LEU A 172 10.78 -17.41 -6.34
N GLU A 173 11.62 -16.39 -6.58
CA GLU A 173 11.70 -15.71 -7.87
C GLU A 173 12.05 -16.70 -8.99
N MET A 174 13.10 -17.51 -8.80
CA MET A 174 13.52 -18.52 -9.78
C MET A 174 12.46 -19.60 -10.02
N GLY A 175 11.84 -20.13 -8.96
CA GLY A 175 10.77 -21.11 -9.09
C GLY A 175 9.56 -20.55 -9.86
N LEU A 176 9.14 -19.32 -9.54
CA LEU A 176 8.07 -18.63 -10.26
C LEU A 176 8.41 -18.39 -11.73
N ARG A 177 9.67 -18.06 -12.07
CA ARG A 177 10.11 -17.93 -13.47
C ARG A 177 10.01 -19.25 -14.23
N ARG A 178 10.34 -20.37 -13.60
CA ARG A 178 10.21 -21.69 -14.23
C ARG A 178 8.75 -22.02 -14.52
N VAL A 179 7.87 -21.79 -13.54
CA VAL A 179 6.43 -22.00 -13.71
C VAL A 179 5.88 -21.08 -14.81
N PHE A 180 6.28 -19.80 -14.80
CA PHE A 180 5.94 -18.84 -15.86
C PHE A 180 6.36 -19.34 -17.24
N ALA A 181 7.62 -19.76 -17.41
CA ALA A 181 8.16 -20.18 -18.70
C ALA A 181 7.47 -21.46 -19.21
N ALA A 182 7.14 -22.38 -18.30
CA ALA A 182 6.41 -23.61 -18.62
C ALA A 182 4.96 -23.30 -19.06
N LEU A 183 4.21 -22.54 -18.27
CA LEU A 183 2.80 -22.23 -18.54
C LEU A 183 2.62 -21.39 -19.81
N ASN A 184 3.50 -20.41 -20.03
CA ASN A 184 3.45 -19.55 -21.22
C ASN A 184 4.16 -20.15 -22.45
N ARG A 185 4.73 -21.36 -22.32
CA ARG A 185 5.48 -22.07 -23.37
C ARG A 185 6.61 -21.22 -23.97
N CYS A 186 7.39 -20.58 -23.11
CA CYS A 186 8.47 -19.66 -23.50
C CYS A 186 9.77 -19.94 -22.72
N PRO A 187 10.40 -21.12 -22.89
CA PRO A 187 11.62 -21.49 -22.17
C PRO A 187 12.77 -20.47 -22.33
N GLN A 188 12.85 -19.81 -23.49
CA GLN A 188 13.82 -18.76 -23.79
C GLN A 188 13.69 -17.51 -22.90
N ARG A 189 12.51 -17.28 -22.29
CA ARG A 189 12.26 -16.13 -21.40
C ARG A 189 12.58 -16.42 -19.94
N LEU A 190 13.18 -17.57 -19.61
CA LEU A 190 13.48 -17.92 -18.21
C LEU A 190 14.31 -16.86 -17.48
N LEU A 191 15.21 -16.16 -18.17
CA LEU A 191 16.04 -15.10 -17.57
C LEU A 191 15.37 -13.72 -17.56
N THR A 192 14.35 -13.52 -18.41
CA THR A 192 13.68 -12.23 -18.65
C THR A 192 12.19 -12.29 -18.28
N ALA A 193 11.78 -13.28 -17.51
CA ALA A 193 10.37 -13.51 -17.19
C ALA A 193 9.79 -12.38 -16.34
N GLU A 194 8.68 -11.83 -16.80
CA GLU A 194 7.90 -10.80 -16.13
C GLU A 194 6.75 -11.45 -15.36
N ILE A 195 7.10 -12.09 -14.25
CA ILE A 195 6.21 -12.93 -13.42
C ILE A 195 4.92 -12.17 -13.02
N LEU A 196 5.04 -10.86 -12.79
CA LEU A 196 3.95 -9.99 -12.33
C LEU A 196 3.28 -9.21 -13.46
N ALA A 197 3.52 -9.49 -14.75
CA ALA A 197 2.85 -8.81 -15.85
C ALA A 197 1.49 -9.45 -16.19
N GLU A 198 0.53 -8.65 -16.66
CA GLU A 198 -0.79 -9.13 -17.13
C GLU A 198 -0.66 -9.81 -18.50
N HIS A 199 0.12 -9.21 -19.38
CA HIS A 199 0.32 -9.63 -20.75
C HIS A 199 1.81 -9.81 -21.02
N LEU A 200 2.13 -10.71 -21.95
CA LEU A 200 3.46 -10.87 -22.52
C LEU A 200 3.72 -9.79 -23.58
N ASP A 201 4.99 -9.62 -23.98
CA ASP A 201 5.40 -8.66 -25.03
C ASP A 201 4.67 -8.85 -26.37
N ASP A 202 4.20 -10.07 -26.66
CA ASP A 202 3.44 -10.42 -27.86
C ASP A 202 1.92 -10.20 -27.72
N GLY A 203 1.49 -9.60 -26.61
CA GLY A 203 0.09 -9.31 -26.30
C GLY A 203 -0.71 -10.50 -25.76
N ARG A 204 -0.13 -11.70 -25.66
CA ARG A 204 -0.84 -12.85 -25.06
C ARG A 204 -0.99 -12.66 -23.55
N LEU A 205 -2.07 -13.17 -22.99
CA LEU A 205 -2.28 -13.20 -21.54
C LEU A 205 -1.24 -14.07 -20.84
N ASN A 206 -0.66 -13.55 -19.78
CA ASN A 206 0.21 -14.31 -18.89
C ASN A 206 -0.63 -15.37 -18.16
N GLN A 207 -0.27 -16.65 -18.34
CA GLN A 207 -0.98 -17.78 -17.74
C GLN A 207 -0.63 -18.01 -16.27
N LEU A 208 0.48 -17.43 -15.78
CA LEU A 208 0.90 -17.62 -14.40
C LEU A 208 -0.13 -17.05 -13.38
N PRO A 209 -0.62 -15.80 -13.51
CA PRO A 209 -1.67 -15.27 -12.63
C PRO A 209 -2.93 -16.12 -12.63
N VAL A 210 -3.34 -16.64 -13.79
CA VAL A 210 -4.52 -17.52 -13.93
C VAL A 210 -4.30 -18.82 -13.16
N PHE A 211 -3.11 -19.44 -13.31
CA PHE A 211 -2.76 -20.66 -12.62
C PHE A 211 -2.63 -20.46 -11.11
N LEU A 212 -1.95 -19.39 -10.66
CA LEU A 212 -1.75 -19.13 -9.23
C LEU A 212 -3.02 -18.63 -8.54
N GLY A 213 -3.93 -17.98 -9.26
CA GLY A 213 -5.12 -17.38 -8.70
C GLY A 213 -4.85 -16.05 -8.00
N GLU A 214 -5.91 -15.26 -7.87
CA GLU A 214 -5.87 -13.88 -7.37
C GLU A 214 -5.24 -13.76 -5.97
N PRO A 215 -5.58 -14.57 -4.96
CA PRO A 215 -5.02 -14.42 -3.61
C PRO A 215 -3.49 -14.59 -3.55
N THR A 216 -2.94 -15.55 -4.32
CA THR A 216 -1.48 -15.78 -4.37
C THR A 216 -0.79 -14.61 -5.08
N MET A 217 -1.38 -14.13 -6.18
CA MET A 217 -0.84 -12.99 -6.93
C MET A 217 -0.88 -11.70 -6.12
N GLU A 218 -1.99 -11.41 -5.43
CA GLU A 218 -2.10 -10.23 -4.58
C GLU A 218 -1.07 -10.26 -3.45
N PHE A 219 -0.81 -11.42 -2.83
CA PHE A 219 0.24 -11.53 -1.81
C PHE A 219 1.62 -11.22 -2.37
N LEU A 220 1.96 -11.78 -3.54
CA LEU A 220 3.23 -11.51 -4.20
C LEU A 220 3.38 -10.01 -4.53
N TRP A 221 2.31 -9.38 -5.01
CA TRP A 221 2.29 -7.95 -5.32
C TRP A 221 2.48 -7.08 -4.08
N ASP A 222 1.76 -7.37 -2.99
CA ASP A 222 1.89 -6.65 -1.72
C ASP A 222 3.30 -6.80 -1.14
N PHE A 223 3.79 -8.03 -1.06
CA PHE A 223 5.05 -8.33 -0.38
C PHE A 223 6.29 -7.85 -1.16
N LEU A 224 6.22 -7.86 -2.50
CA LEU A 224 7.39 -7.62 -3.36
C LEU A 224 7.33 -6.31 -4.15
N ASN A 225 6.16 -5.78 -4.50
CA ASN A 225 6.07 -4.75 -5.55
C ASN A 225 5.33 -3.46 -5.17
N HIS A 226 4.26 -3.51 -4.37
CA HIS A 226 3.46 -2.33 -4.06
C HIS A 226 4.29 -1.23 -3.36
N GLN A 227 4.20 0.01 -3.83
CA GLN A 227 5.03 1.12 -3.34
C GLN A 227 4.86 1.41 -1.84
N GLU A 228 3.63 1.31 -1.34
CA GLU A 228 3.28 1.42 0.08
C GLU A 228 3.43 0.10 0.85
N GLY A 229 3.70 -0.99 0.13
CA GLY A 229 4.00 -2.31 0.68
C GLY A 229 5.45 -2.43 1.17
N PRO A 230 5.78 -3.55 1.82
CA PRO A 230 7.11 -3.75 2.39
C PRO A 230 8.23 -3.89 1.36
N ARG A 231 7.94 -4.24 0.10
CA ARG A 231 8.94 -4.43 -0.99
C ARG A 231 10.24 -5.07 -0.49
N VAL A 232 10.09 -6.17 0.26
CA VAL A 232 11.16 -6.74 1.10
C VAL A 232 12.40 -7.05 0.27
N ARG A 233 12.18 -7.60 -0.93
CA ARG A 233 13.23 -7.96 -1.87
C ARG A 233 14.03 -6.75 -2.33
N ASP A 234 13.37 -5.67 -2.72
CA ASP A 234 14.05 -4.47 -3.22
C ASP A 234 14.88 -3.85 -2.10
N HIS A 235 14.27 -3.58 -0.95
CA HIS A 235 14.94 -2.92 0.17
C HIS A 235 16.11 -3.76 0.74
N LEU A 236 15.99 -5.10 0.82
CA LEU A 236 17.11 -5.97 1.20
C LEU A 236 18.23 -5.97 0.15
N SER A 237 17.88 -6.00 -1.14
CA SER A 237 18.87 -6.07 -2.22
C SER A 237 19.71 -4.81 -2.36
N HIS A 238 19.17 -3.66 -1.97
CA HIS A 238 19.83 -2.36 -1.94
C HIS A 238 20.48 -2.02 -0.58
N GLY A 239 20.39 -2.92 0.41
CA GLY A 239 20.93 -2.69 1.75
C GLY A 239 20.22 -1.54 2.49
N GLU A 240 18.96 -1.27 2.15
CA GLU A 240 18.18 -0.20 2.79
C GLU A 240 17.69 -0.57 4.20
N ILE A 241 17.62 -1.88 4.50
CA ILE A 241 17.21 -2.43 5.80
C ILE A 241 18.44 -2.89 6.58
N ASN A 242 18.41 -2.67 7.89
CA ASN A 242 19.43 -3.17 8.79
C ASN A 242 19.29 -4.68 8.98
N PHE A 243 20.29 -5.47 8.58
CA PHE A 243 20.20 -6.94 8.58
C PHE A 243 20.00 -7.55 9.99
N PRO A 244 20.71 -7.14 11.05
CA PRO A 244 20.47 -7.63 12.41
C PRO A 244 19.09 -7.30 12.97
N GLU A 245 18.48 -6.18 12.55
CA GLU A 245 17.18 -5.70 13.03
C GLU A 245 16.03 -6.09 12.09
N PHE A 246 16.27 -6.99 11.13
CA PHE A 246 15.23 -7.42 10.21
C PHE A 246 14.11 -8.14 10.98
N PRO A 247 12.84 -7.74 10.80
CA PRO A 247 11.75 -8.23 11.64
C PRO A 247 11.49 -9.72 11.41
N LYS A 248 11.29 -10.44 12.51
CA LYS A 248 10.92 -11.86 12.51
C LYS A 248 9.66 -12.07 11.67
N GLU A 249 8.70 -11.17 11.82
CA GLU A 249 7.37 -11.21 11.20
C GLU A 249 7.51 -11.32 9.68
N ALA A 250 8.36 -10.49 9.05
CA ALA A 250 8.55 -10.53 7.60
C ALA A 250 9.15 -11.86 7.12
N ALA A 251 10.15 -12.40 7.83
CA ALA A 251 10.72 -13.71 7.51
C ALA A 251 9.70 -14.84 7.74
N ASN A 252 8.88 -14.73 8.77
CA ASN A 252 7.82 -15.67 9.09
C ASN A 252 6.75 -15.73 7.98
N GLN A 253 6.24 -14.57 7.55
CA GLN A 253 5.27 -14.48 6.45
C GLN A 253 5.84 -15.06 5.15
N LEU A 254 7.12 -14.82 4.88
CA LEU A 254 7.80 -15.37 3.70
C LEU A 254 7.89 -16.90 3.75
N LEU A 255 8.28 -17.49 4.89
CA LEU A 255 8.32 -18.95 5.07
C LEU A 255 6.93 -19.57 4.97
N ALA A 256 5.95 -19.00 5.67
CA ALA A 256 4.57 -19.45 5.64
C ALA A 256 4.01 -19.47 4.20
N PHE A 257 4.17 -18.37 3.47
CA PHE A 257 3.78 -18.29 2.06
C PHE A 257 4.55 -19.29 1.19
N SER A 258 5.85 -19.45 1.42
CA SER A 258 6.67 -20.43 0.69
C SER A 258 6.14 -21.85 0.88
N THR A 259 5.80 -22.23 2.12
CA THR A 259 5.19 -23.55 2.41
C THR A 259 3.89 -23.73 1.63
N VAL A 260 2.99 -22.75 1.68
CA VAL A 260 1.71 -22.80 0.94
C VAL A 260 1.94 -22.93 -0.56
N LEU A 261 2.88 -22.16 -1.12
CA LEU A 261 3.20 -22.21 -2.54
C LEU A 261 3.77 -23.58 -2.93
N LEU A 262 4.71 -24.13 -2.16
CA LEU A 262 5.34 -25.43 -2.43
C LEU A 262 4.36 -26.59 -2.38
N LEU A 263 3.36 -26.54 -1.49
CA LEU A 263 2.28 -27.54 -1.39
C LEU A 263 1.48 -27.67 -2.70
N ARG A 264 1.53 -26.68 -3.59
CA ARG A 264 0.85 -26.75 -4.91
C ARG A 264 1.62 -27.55 -5.95
N PHE A 265 2.86 -27.92 -5.65
CA PHE A 265 3.79 -28.55 -6.59
C PHE A 265 4.36 -29.87 -6.05
N ILE A 266 3.68 -30.48 -5.06
CA ILE A 266 3.95 -31.84 -4.60
C ILE A 266 2.94 -32.81 -5.19
N ASP A 267 3.22 -34.11 -5.06
CA ASP A 267 2.33 -35.20 -5.45
C ASP A 267 0.99 -35.16 -4.70
N GLU A 268 -0.10 -35.58 -5.37
CA GLU A 268 -1.45 -35.52 -4.81
C GLU A 268 -1.64 -36.40 -3.58
N ASP A 269 -1.02 -37.58 -3.53
CA ASP A 269 -1.11 -38.49 -2.39
C ASP A 269 -0.46 -37.85 -1.16
N LEU A 270 0.74 -37.27 -1.33
CA LEU A 270 1.41 -36.55 -0.25
C LEU A 270 0.64 -35.31 0.20
N LEU A 271 0.06 -34.57 -0.75
CA LEU A 271 -0.74 -33.38 -0.45
C LEU A 271 -1.99 -33.74 0.37
N SER A 272 -2.63 -34.86 0.08
CA SER A 272 -3.81 -35.33 0.82
C SER A 272 -3.49 -35.54 2.31
N VAL A 273 -2.37 -36.22 2.60
CA VAL A 273 -1.87 -36.49 3.96
C VAL A 273 -1.49 -35.18 4.68
N LEU A 274 -0.78 -34.28 3.99
CA LEU A 274 -0.34 -33.03 4.62
C LEU A 274 -1.50 -32.07 4.91
N LYS A 275 -2.54 -32.04 4.07
CA LYS A 275 -3.73 -31.19 4.27
C LYS A 275 -4.52 -31.52 5.54
N GLU A 276 -4.41 -32.74 6.06
CA GLU A 276 -5.05 -33.13 7.32
C GLU A 276 -4.38 -32.49 8.54
N ARG A 277 -3.10 -32.10 8.45
CA ARG A 277 -2.38 -31.49 9.56
C ARG A 277 -2.92 -30.09 9.86
N ALA A 278 -3.22 -29.83 11.13
CA ALA A 278 -3.75 -28.54 11.59
C ALA A 278 -2.84 -27.36 11.22
N VAL A 279 -1.52 -27.55 11.29
CA VAL A 279 -0.54 -26.53 10.91
C VAL A 279 -0.59 -26.18 9.42
N VAL A 280 -0.92 -27.13 8.55
CA VAL A 280 -1.06 -26.86 7.11
C VAL A 280 -2.35 -26.10 6.85
N GLN A 281 -3.44 -26.50 7.49
CA GLN A 281 -4.73 -25.80 7.36
C GLN A 281 -4.66 -24.35 7.85
N SER A 282 -3.91 -24.08 8.92
CA SER A 282 -3.73 -22.72 9.45
C SER A 282 -2.92 -21.81 8.52
N LEU A 283 -2.10 -22.37 7.64
CA LEU A 283 -1.35 -21.63 6.61
C LEU A 283 -2.15 -21.50 5.30
N VAL A 284 -2.84 -22.56 4.86
CA VAL A 284 -3.58 -22.58 3.59
C VAL A 284 -4.84 -21.70 3.64
N ARG A 285 -5.60 -21.70 4.76
CA ARG A 285 -6.84 -20.91 4.86
C ARG A 285 -6.62 -19.40 4.65
N PRO A 286 -5.65 -18.74 5.34
CA PRO A 286 -5.37 -17.33 5.09
C PRO A 286 -4.86 -17.04 3.67
N ALA A 287 -4.10 -17.97 3.06
CA ALA A 287 -3.61 -17.79 1.70
C ALA A 287 -4.73 -17.83 0.65
N GLN A 288 -5.72 -18.71 0.82
CA GLN A 288 -6.85 -18.83 -0.11
C GLN A 288 -7.80 -17.64 -0.04
N GLY A 289 -7.94 -17.03 1.14
CA GLY A 289 -8.75 -15.83 1.36
C GLY A 289 -7.96 -14.53 1.35
N TYR A 290 -6.69 -14.56 0.89
CA TYR A 290 -5.85 -13.36 0.90
C TYR A 290 -6.45 -12.29 -0.01
N SER A 291 -6.48 -11.06 0.50
CA SER A 291 -6.78 -9.87 -0.27
C SER A 291 -5.68 -8.84 -0.10
N ALA A 292 -5.37 -8.09 -1.15
CA ALA A 292 -4.38 -7.02 -1.11
C ALA A 292 -4.66 -6.07 0.06
N ARG A 293 -3.64 -5.77 0.85
CA ARG A 293 -3.66 -4.90 2.03
C ARG A 293 -2.92 -3.58 1.77
N PHE A 294 -1.93 -3.59 0.87
CA PHE A 294 -1.11 -2.42 0.53
C PHE A 294 -1.53 -1.73 -0.78
N HIS A 295 -2.39 -2.37 -1.58
CA HIS A 295 -2.98 -1.74 -2.77
C HIS A 295 -3.74 -0.44 -2.42
N PRO A 296 -3.71 0.60 -3.27
CA PRO A 296 -4.42 1.86 -3.02
C PRO A 296 -5.91 1.75 -2.71
N VAL A 297 -6.62 0.75 -3.26
CA VAL A 297 -8.02 0.45 -2.91
C VAL A 297 -8.14 0.10 -1.42
N SER A 298 -7.30 -0.81 -0.94
CA SER A 298 -7.35 -1.30 0.44
C SER A 298 -6.93 -0.22 1.43
N GLN A 299 -5.94 0.58 1.06
CA GLN A 299 -5.54 1.75 1.84
C GLN A 299 -6.64 2.81 1.89
N LEU A 300 -7.35 3.07 0.79
CA LEU A 300 -8.51 3.97 0.78
C LEU A 300 -9.63 3.46 1.69
N LYS A 301 -9.94 2.15 1.66
CA LYS A 301 -10.93 1.55 2.58
C LYS A 301 -10.53 1.79 4.04
N LYS A 302 -9.27 1.57 4.41
CA LYS A 302 -8.77 1.85 5.77
C LYS A 302 -8.89 3.33 6.14
N GLN A 303 -8.54 4.23 5.23
CA GLN A 303 -8.65 5.68 5.42
C GLN A 303 -10.11 6.11 5.67
N VAL A 304 -11.04 5.60 4.85
CA VAL A 304 -12.47 5.88 4.97
C VAL A 304 -13.01 5.37 6.31
N LEU A 305 -12.71 4.12 6.68
CA LEU A 305 -13.19 3.52 7.94
C LEU A 305 -12.59 4.19 9.18
N SER A 306 -11.32 4.60 9.13
CA SER A 306 -10.69 5.35 10.21
C SER A 306 -11.32 6.75 10.36
N CYS A 307 -11.56 7.44 9.24
CA CYS A 307 -12.22 8.74 9.25
C CYS A 307 -13.67 8.67 9.75
N GLU A 308 -14.42 7.65 9.31
CA GLU A 308 -15.79 7.35 9.75
C GLU A 308 -15.85 7.23 11.28
N LYS A 309 -15.01 6.38 11.86
CA LYS A 309 -14.89 6.23 13.32
C LYS A 309 -14.54 7.55 14.01
N SER A 310 -13.63 8.33 13.45
CA SER A 310 -13.21 9.62 14.01
C SER A 310 -14.36 10.64 14.04
N ILE A 311 -15.17 10.70 12.98
CA ILE A 311 -16.34 11.60 12.91
C ILE A 311 -17.43 11.14 13.89
N GLY A 312 -17.61 9.83 14.05
CA GLY A 312 -18.56 9.25 15.01
C GLY A 312 -18.32 9.65 16.46
N LEU A 313 -17.11 10.11 16.81
CA LEU A 313 -16.78 10.61 18.15
C LEU A 313 -17.19 12.08 18.38
N TRP A 314 -17.55 12.83 17.34
CA TRP A 314 -17.89 14.25 17.49
C TRP A 314 -19.13 14.51 18.35
N PRO A 315 -20.24 13.77 18.23
CA PRO A 315 -21.43 13.98 19.06
C PRO A 315 -21.20 13.68 20.55
N LEU A 316 -20.18 12.87 20.88
CA LEU A 316 -19.79 12.58 22.27
C LEU A 316 -19.02 13.72 22.94
N LEU A 317 -18.67 14.77 22.18
CA LEU A 317 -18.04 15.99 22.69
C LEU A 317 -19.10 16.95 23.25
N SER A 318 -20.05 16.42 24.04
CA SER A 318 -21.21 17.15 24.58
C SER A 318 -20.82 18.26 25.55
N LEU A 319 -21.70 19.26 25.62
CA LEU A 319 -21.45 20.59 26.19
C LEU A 319 -22.46 20.96 27.28
N PRO A 320 -22.16 21.97 28.11
CA PRO A 320 -23.14 22.52 29.05
C PRO A 320 -24.38 23.03 28.31
N GLU A 321 -25.58 22.76 28.85
CA GLU A 321 -26.89 23.09 28.25
C GLU A 321 -26.99 24.55 27.77
N GLU A 322 -26.42 25.50 28.52
CA GLU A 322 -26.38 26.93 28.19
C GLU A 322 -25.75 27.23 26.82
N ALA A 323 -24.72 26.48 26.42
CA ALA A 323 -24.06 26.63 25.13
C ALA A 323 -24.86 25.97 23.99
N GLU A 324 -25.60 24.90 24.28
CA GLU A 324 -26.50 24.27 23.32
C GLU A 324 -27.71 25.15 23.00
N GLU A 325 -28.32 25.76 24.02
CA GLU A 325 -29.46 26.67 23.85
C GLU A 325 -29.05 27.92 23.07
N ALA A 326 -27.90 28.52 23.39
CA ALA A 326 -27.38 29.66 22.65
C ALA A 326 -27.04 29.32 21.19
N ALA A 327 -26.63 28.08 20.91
CA ALA A 327 -26.42 27.61 19.55
C ALA A 327 -27.73 27.30 18.81
N ARG A 328 -28.85 27.02 19.51
CA ARG A 328 -30.19 26.76 18.92
C ARG A 328 -30.83 27.96 18.21
N ALA A 329 -30.41 29.18 18.52
CA ALA A 329 -31.05 30.41 18.02
C ALA A 329 -30.65 30.84 16.57
N GLY A 330 -29.79 30.11 15.86
CA GLY A 330 -29.19 30.56 14.58
C GLY A 330 -29.16 29.54 13.42
N HIS A 331 -30.12 28.61 13.35
CA HIS A 331 -30.02 27.40 12.50
C HIS A 331 -30.54 27.46 11.06
N SER A 332 -31.18 28.54 10.61
CA SER A 332 -31.86 28.54 9.28
C SER A 332 -30.94 28.13 8.11
N GLU A 333 -29.67 28.57 8.07
CA GLU A 333 -28.73 28.17 7.01
C GLU A 333 -28.20 26.74 7.15
N VAL A 334 -28.02 26.26 8.39
CA VAL A 334 -27.57 24.90 8.71
C VAL A 334 -28.67 23.91 8.33
N ASP A 335 -29.92 24.21 8.67
CA ASP A 335 -31.09 23.40 8.36
C ASP A 335 -31.33 23.31 6.84
N ALA A 336 -31.17 24.42 6.12
CA ALA A 336 -31.23 24.43 4.65
C ALA A 336 -30.15 23.52 4.03
N CYS A 337 -28.92 23.53 4.56
CA CYS A 337 -27.86 22.64 4.08
C CYS A 337 -28.13 21.18 4.45
N ASN A 338 -28.65 20.90 5.65
CA ASN A 338 -29.03 19.56 6.09
C ASN A 338 -30.12 18.96 5.18
N SER A 339 -31.10 19.76 4.76
CA SER A 339 -32.11 19.31 3.78
C SER A 339 -31.47 18.90 2.45
N VAL A 340 -30.47 19.64 1.96
CA VAL A 340 -29.73 19.28 0.73
C VAL A 340 -28.90 18.01 0.92
N VAL A 341 -28.28 17.83 2.10
CA VAL A 341 -27.57 16.58 2.42
C VAL A 341 -28.53 15.39 2.39
N THR A 342 -29.68 15.48 3.05
CA THR A 342 -30.68 14.41 3.06
C THR A 342 -31.18 14.08 1.65
N GLU A 343 -31.40 15.08 0.80
CA GLU A 343 -31.79 14.87 -0.59
C GLU A 343 -30.73 14.09 -1.38
N ILE A 344 -29.47 14.54 -1.34
CA ILE A 344 -28.36 13.85 -2.03
C ILE A 344 -28.22 12.42 -1.50
N MET A 345 -28.28 12.25 -0.18
CA MET A 345 -28.15 10.93 0.45
C MET A 345 -29.28 9.98 0.05
N SER A 346 -30.53 10.47 -0.04
CA SER A 346 -31.67 9.68 -0.52
C SER A 346 -31.45 9.21 -1.97
N GLU A 347 -30.96 10.10 -2.84
CA GLU A 347 -30.59 9.75 -4.22
C GLU A 347 -29.49 8.66 -4.25
N LEU A 348 -28.43 8.83 -3.47
CA LEU A 348 -27.33 7.85 -3.39
C LEU A 348 -27.79 6.50 -2.81
N CYS A 349 -28.74 6.51 -1.88
CA CYS A 349 -29.34 5.30 -1.29
C CYS A 349 -29.94 4.39 -2.36
N HIS A 350 -30.55 4.98 -3.39
CA HIS A 350 -31.06 4.23 -4.53
C HIS A 350 -29.97 3.51 -5.30
N HIS A 351 -28.68 3.82 -5.13
CA HIS A 351 -27.55 3.18 -5.80
C HIS A 351 -26.84 2.11 -4.96
N LEU A 352 -27.27 1.88 -3.72
CA LEU A 352 -26.71 0.82 -2.87
C LEU A 352 -26.92 -0.59 -3.47
N PRO A 353 -26.04 -1.57 -3.23
CA PRO A 353 -26.28 -2.96 -3.58
C PRO A 353 -27.61 -3.50 -3.02
N GLU A 354 -28.28 -4.41 -3.72
CA GLU A 354 -29.62 -4.89 -3.37
C GLU A 354 -29.71 -5.49 -1.95
N GLY A 355 -28.67 -6.21 -1.51
CA GLY A 355 -28.59 -6.76 -0.15
C GLY A 355 -28.58 -5.68 0.96
N LEU A 356 -28.08 -4.47 0.66
CA LEU A 356 -28.06 -3.35 1.60
C LEU A 356 -29.34 -2.51 1.55
N ARG A 357 -30.14 -2.64 0.49
CA ARG A 357 -31.44 -1.97 0.37
C ARG A 357 -32.56 -2.68 1.14
N ALA A 358 -32.48 -4.01 1.28
CA ALA A 358 -33.52 -4.81 1.93
C ALA A 358 -33.64 -4.61 3.46
N ALA A 359 -32.65 -3.96 4.09
CA ALA A 359 -32.60 -3.74 5.54
C ALA A 359 -33.32 -2.45 6.03
N GLY A 360 -34.05 -1.73 5.17
CA GLY A 360 -34.83 -0.57 5.57
C GLY A 360 -35.66 0.05 4.45
N ASP A 361 -36.74 0.74 4.86
CA ASP A 361 -37.61 1.49 3.95
C ASP A 361 -36.80 2.57 3.19
N VAL A 362 -36.85 2.50 1.86
CA VAL A 362 -35.84 3.04 0.92
C VAL A 362 -35.92 4.58 0.75
N GLY A 363 -36.81 5.25 1.50
CA GLY A 363 -37.05 6.69 1.39
C GLY A 363 -36.25 7.59 2.34
N SER A 364 -35.80 7.09 3.50
CA SER A 364 -35.14 7.93 4.51
C SER A 364 -34.29 7.10 5.47
N LEU A 365 -33.10 6.67 5.05
CA LEU A 365 -32.14 6.09 5.99
C LEU A 365 -31.71 7.19 6.99
N PRO A 366 -31.91 7.00 8.31
CA PRO A 366 -31.49 7.98 9.31
C PRO A 366 -29.97 8.24 9.23
N VAL A 367 -29.53 9.44 9.60
CA VAL A 367 -28.10 9.84 9.55
C VAL A 367 -27.22 8.86 10.36
N GLU A 368 -27.82 8.24 11.35
CA GLU A 368 -27.24 7.28 12.28
C GLU A 368 -26.89 5.94 11.62
N ARG A 369 -27.48 5.59 10.47
CA ARG A 369 -27.22 4.32 9.76
C ARG A 369 -26.10 4.40 8.73
N TRP A 370 -25.66 5.59 8.32
CA TRP A 370 -24.59 5.74 7.32
C TRP A 370 -23.24 5.14 7.70
N PRO A 371 -22.77 5.22 8.96
CA PRO A 371 -21.62 4.47 9.43
C PRO A 371 -21.64 2.99 9.04
N GLN A 372 -22.79 2.33 9.21
CA GLN A 372 -22.95 0.92 8.89
C GLN A 372 -22.86 0.68 7.38
N VAL A 373 -23.54 1.49 6.58
CA VAL A 373 -23.51 1.39 5.11
C VAL A 373 -22.09 1.59 4.57
N ILE A 374 -21.33 2.56 5.10
CA ILE A 374 -19.93 2.78 4.72
C ILE A 374 -19.09 1.55 5.03
N ARG A 375 -19.26 0.95 6.22
CA ARG A 375 -18.55 -0.29 6.61
C ARG A 375 -18.88 -1.45 5.68
N GLU A 376 -20.16 -1.63 5.34
CA GLU A 376 -20.61 -2.69 4.43
C GLU A 376 -20.06 -2.48 3.01
N LEU A 377 -20.11 -1.25 2.48
CA LEU A 377 -19.53 -0.92 1.17
C LEU A 377 -18.01 -1.16 1.13
N CYS A 378 -17.28 -0.76 2.17
CA CYS A 378 -15.85 -1.04 2.27
C CYS A 378 -15.56 -2.55 2.38
N GLY A 379 -16.50 -3.35 2.87
CA GLY A 379 -16.42 -4.81 2.91
C GLY A 379 -16.54 -5.49 1.54
N ILE A 380 -17.09 -4.81 0.53
CA ILE A 380 -17.27 -5.39 -0.82
C ILE A 380 -15.91 -5.59 -1.50
N PRO A 381 -15.58 -6.79 -2.00
CA PRO A 381 -14.35 -7.03 -2.76
C PRO A 381 -14.26 -6.15 -4.00
N VAL A 382 -13.09 -5.56 -4.24
CA VAL A 382 -12.80 -4.77 -5.45
C VAL A 382 -11.54 -5.35 -6.07
N PRO A 383 -11.57 -5.80 -7.35
CA PRO A 383 -10.40 -6.39 -8.00
C PRO A 383 -9.22 -5.42 -7.96
N THR A 384 -8.05 -5.90 -7.56
CA THR A 384 -6.84 -5.06 -7.43
C THR A 384 -5.74 -5.40 -8.42
N LEU A 385 -5.73 -6.63 -8.94
CA LEU A 385 -4.73 -7.05 -9.91
C LEU A 385 -4.85 -6.29 -11.24
N PHE A 386 -3.70 -5.89 -11.77
CA PHE A 386 -3.57 -5.25 -13.08
C PHE A 386 -4.46 -4.00 -13.25
N CYS A 387 -4.66 -3.23 -12.18
CA CYS A 387 -5.49 -2.02 -12.21
C CYS A 387 -5.02 -1.02 -13.29
N PRO A 388 -5.91 -0.60 -14.21
CA PRO A 388 -5.56 0.37 -15.24
C PRO A 388 -5.14 1.73 -14.66
N ARG A 389 -4.32 2.46 -15.40
CA ARG A 389 -3.84 3.79 -15.00
C ARG A 389 -4.98 4.77 -14.66
N ALA A 390 -6.08 4.75 -15.42
CA ALA A 390 -7.24 5.60 -15.16
C ALA A 390 -7.90 5.33 -13.80
N VAL A 391 -7.91 4.05 -13.37
CA VAL A 391 -8.39 3.64 -12.03
C VAL A 391 -7.45 4.17 -10.95
N LEU A 392 -6.14 4.00 -11.12
CA LEU A 392 -5.13 4.51 -10.18
C LEU A 392 -5.17 6.03 -10.04
N GLU A 393 -5.40 6.77 -11.13
CA GLU A 393 -5.54 8.23 -11.11
C GLU A 393 -6.76 8.67 -10.29
N VAL A 394 -7.92 8.03 -10.48
CA VAL A 394 -9.12 8.31 -9.68
C VAL A 394 -8.90 7.95 -8.22
N LEU A 395 -8.30 6.78 -7.94
CA LEU A 395 -7.97 6.36 -6.58
C LEU A 395 -7.05 7.36 -5.88
N ALA A 396 -6.06 7.91 -6.57
CA ALA A 396 -5.18 8.94 -6.00
C ALA A 396 -5.98 10.17 -5.53
N VAL A 397 -6.91 10.66 -6.35
CA VAL A 397 -7.77 11.80 -5.98
C VAL A 397 -8.69 11.46 -4.81
N LEU A 398 -9.35 10.29 -4.83
CA LEU A 398 -10.22 9.84 -3.74
C LEU A 398 -9.46 9.69 -2.41
N ARG A 399 -8.23 9.18 -2.45
CA ARG A 399 -7.35 9.09 -1.28
C ARG A 399 -6.97 10.46 -0.73
N SER A 400 -6.63 11.42 -1.60
CA SER A 400 -6.39 12.80 -1.17
C SER A 400 -7.61 13.40 -0.49
N ILE A 401 -8.82 13.25 -1.06
CA ILE A 401 -10.07 13.71 -0.45
C ILE A 401 -10.25 13.08 0.94
N SER A 402 -10.13 11.75 1.04
CA SER A 402 -10.27 11.03 2.32
C SER A 402 -9.24 11.47 3.37
N ALA A 403 -8.00 11.74 2.95
CA ALA A 403 -6.94 12.22 3.85
C ALA A 403 -7.25 13.64 4.38
N HIS A 404 -7.78 14.53 3.54
CA HIS A 404 -8.23 15.84 3.98
C HIS A 404 -9.44 15.75 4.92
N CYS A 405 -10.41 14.88 4.65
CA CYS A 405 -11.53 14.60 5.58
C CYS A 405 -11.02 14.14 6.95
N ALA A 406 -10.06 13.20 6.98
CA ALA A 406 -9.46 12.73 8.24
C ALA A 406 -8.74 13.86 8.99
N ARG A 407 -8.03 14.73 8.27
CA ARG A 407 -7.37 15.90 8.86
C ARG A 407 -8.35 16.92 9.42
N VAL A 408 -9.45 17.20 8.72
CA VAL A 408 -10.55 18.03 9.25
C VAL A 408 -11.10 17.40 10.52
N SER A 409 -11.34 16.09 10.54
CA SER A 409 -11.81 15.39 11.73
C SER A 409 -10.88 15.51 12.93
N GLY A 410 -9.57 15.30 12.72
CA GLY A 410 -8.58 15.52 13.78
C GLY A 410 -8.56 16.97 14.29
N GLN A 411 -8.63 17.96 13.40
CA GLN A 411 -8.66 19.38 13.77
C GLN A 411 -9.91 19.77 14.54
N VAL A 412 -11.09 19.30 14.11
CA VAL A 412 -12.37 19.54 14.77
C VAL A 412 -12.36 18.91 16.16
N ALA A 413 -11.99 17.63 16.28
CA ALA A 413 -11.93 16.94 17.57
C ALA A 413 -10.97 17.63 18.56
N ALA A 414 -9.75 17.97 18.10
CA ALA A 414 -8.77 18.67 18.94
C ALA A 414 -9.25 20.07 19.35
N SER A 415 -9.87 20.82 18.43
CA SER A 415 -10.38 22.16 18.72
C SER A 415 -11.59 22.13 19.66
N ALA A 416 -12.51 21.20 19.45
CA ALA A 416 -13.66 20.98 20.32
C ALA A 416 -13.24 20.62 21.74
N GLU A 417 -12.31 19.67 21.90
CA GLU A 417 -11.82 19.26 23.22
C GLU A 417 -11.08 20.40 23.95
N LEU A 418 -10.20 21.12 23.26
CA LEU A 418 -9.49 22.27 23.84
C LEU A 418 -10.47 23.36 24.31
N ARG A 419 -11.44 23.72 23.45
CA ARG A 419 -12.41 24.78 23.77
C ARG A 419 -13.37 24.35 24.88
N ARG A 420 -13.75 23.07 24.93
CA ARG A 420 -14.58 22.50 26.00
C ARG A 420 -13.89 22.64 27.36
N ARG A 421 -12.61 22.29 27.45
CA ARG A 421 -11.82 22.50 28.69
C ARG A 421 -11.74 23.97 29.09
N GLN A 422 -11.41 24.84 28.15
CA GLN A 422 -11.33 26.29 28.41
C GLN A 422 -12.67 26.90 28.84
N TRP A 423 -13.80 26.38 28.33
CA TRP A 423 -15.14 26.78 28.74
C TRP A 423 -15.43 26.34 30.18
N ALA A 424 -15.18 25.07 30.51
CA ALA A 424 -15.39 24.51 31.84
C ALA A 424 -14.55 25.24 32.91
N GLU A 425 -13.30 25.59 32.58
CA GLU A 425 -12.39 26.35 33.45
C GLU A 425 -12.71 27.86 33.48
N ARG A 426 -13.76 28.32 32.79
CA ARG A 426 -14.17 29.73 32.65
C ARG A 426 -13.07 30.66 32.08
N ARG A 427 -12.11 30.11 31.35
CA ARG A 427 -10.96 30.83 30.77
C ARG A 427 -11.28 31.52 29.42
N LEU A 428 -12.44 31.25 28.82
CA LEU A 428 -12.84 31.85 27.54
C LEU A 428 -13.39 33.27 27.70
N ARG A 429 -12.79 34.23 26.99
CA ARG A 429 -13.29 35.60 26.84
C ARG A 429 -14.55 35.63 25.97
N SER A 430 -15.39 36.66 26.10
CA SER A 430 -16.68 36.80 25.38
C SER A 430 -16.59 36.53 23.86
N ARG A 431 -15.63 37.15 23.16
CA ARG A 431 -15.41 36.91 21.72
C ARG A 431 -15.06 35.44 21.41
N GLN A 432 -14.26 34.80 22.25
CA GLN A 432 -13.86 33.39 22.08
C GLN A 432 -15.04 32.45 22.35
N ARG A 433 -15.93 32.81 23.28
CA ARG A 433 -17.20 32.09 23.52
C ARG A 433 -18.10 32.15 22.29
N GLN A 434 -18.26 33.32 21.67
CA GLN A 434 -19.04 33.45 20.43
C GLN A 434 -18.45 32.64 19.27
N THR A 435 -17.12 32.66 19.09
CA THR A 435 -16.47 31.82 18.07
C THR A 435 -16.66 30.33 18.36
N TYR A 436 -16.65 29.93 19.63
CA TYR A 436 -16.92 28.56 20.02
C TYR A 436 -18.35 28.13 19.70
N LEU A 437 -19.36 28.95 19.99
CA LEU A 437 -20.75 28.68 19.61
C LEU A 437 -20.92 28.50 18.10
N ARG A 438 -20.23 29.34 17.29
CA ARG A 438 -20.20 29.18 15.82
C ARG A 438 -19.53 27.89 15.37
N MET A 439 -18.47 27.48 16.04
CA MET A 439 -17.83 26.18 15.75
C MET A 439 -18.82 25.04 15.98
N LEU A 440 -19.60 25.09 17.06
CA LEU A 440 -20.55 24.04 17.39
C LEU A 440 -21.70 23.95 16.41
N SER A 441 -22.22 25.08 15.94
CA SER A 441 -23.21 25.08 14.85
C SER A 441 -22.60 24.55 13.55
N SER A 442 -21.37 24.92 13.21
CA SER A 442 -20.67 24.35 12.05
C SER A 442 -20.43 22.85 12.16
N ILE A 443 -20.08 22.33 13.34
CA ILE A 443 -19.87 20.88 13.58
C ILE A 443 -21.14 20.07 13.26
N LYS A 444 -22.32 20.58 13.64
CA LYS A 444 -23.61 19.93 13.32
C LYS A 444 -23.86 19.77 11.83
N LEU A 445 -23.36 20.70 11.00
CA LEU A 445 -23.42 20.59 9.54
C LEU A 445 -22.26 19.76 8.96
N LEU A 446 -21.03 19.97 9.45
CA LEU A 446 -19.84 19.34 8.88
C LEU A 446 -19.84 17.83 9.09
N SER A 447 -20.38 17.33 10.21
CA SER A 447 -20.47 15.88 10.46
C SER A 447 -21.25 15.14 9.35
N PRO A 448 -22.53 15.44 9.07
CA PRO A 448 -23.28 14.75 8.02
C PRO A 448 -22.70 15.00 6.62
N VAL A 449 -22.09 16.16 6.36
CA VAL A 449 -21.41 16.44 5.09
C VAL A 449 -20.17 15.58 4.89
N LEU A 450 -19.36 15.38 5.92
CA LEU A 450 -18.20 14.50 5.84
C LEU A 450 -18.64 13.04 5.67
N TYR A 451 -19.70 12.59 6.35
CA TYR A 451 -20.29 11.28 6.09
C TYR A 451 -20.80 11.12 4.65
N LEU A 452 -21.45 12.14 4.09
CA LEU A 452 -21.85 12.15 2.68
C LEU A 452 -20.63 11.99 1.75
N ILE A 453 -19.53 12.69 2.02
CA ILE A 453 -18.29 12.56 1.23
C ILE A 453 -17.70 11.15 1.37
N LEU A 454 -17.64 10.60 2.58
CA LEU A 454 -17.14 9.23 2.81
C LEU A 454 -18.03 8.18 2.12
N LEU A 455 -19.35 8.35 2.16
CA LEU A 455 -20.28 7.50 1.44
C LEU A 455 -20.07 7.58 -0.07
N LEU A 456 -19.93 8.80 -0.62
CA LEU A 456 -19.62 9.01 -2.03
C LEU A 456 -18.32 8.30 -2.40
N ILE A 457 -17.26 8.43 -1.61
CA ILE A 457 -15.99 7.73 -1.83
C ILE A 457 -16.20 6.21 -1.84
N ALA A 458 -16.92 5.66 -0.85
CA ALA A 458 -17.15 4.22 -0.76
C ALA A 458 -17.97 3.68 -1.94
N LEU A 459 -19.01 4.40 -2.35
CA LEU A 459 -19.85 4.09 -3.51
C LEU A 459 -19.06 4.14 -4.83
N GLU A 460 -18.27 5.19 -5.04
CA GLU A 460 -17.43 5.32 -6.22
C GLU A 460 -16.31 4.27 -6.25
N LEU A 461 -15.75 3.90 -5.09
CA LEU A 461 -14.74 2.86 -4.97
C LEU A 461 -15.26 1.47 -5.39
N VAL A 462 -16.45 1.08 -4.95
CA VAL A 462 -17.06 -0.21 -5.34
C VAL A 462 -17.32 -0.26 -6.85
N ASN A 463 -17.51 0.89 -7.49
CA ASN A 463 -17.76 1.01 -8.93
C ASN A 463 -16.55 1.53 -9.71
N ILE A 464 -15.34 1.50 -9.14
CA ILE A 464 -14.17 2.21 -9.67
C ILE A 464 -13.81 1.76 -11.10
N HIS A 465 -13.96 0.47 -11.39
CA HIS A 465 -13.61 -0.12 -12.70
C HIS A 465 -14.54 0.30 -13.83
N VAL A 466 -15.72 0.85 -13.52
CA VAL A 466 -16.65 1.41 -14.52
C VAL A 466 -16.03 2.61 -15.25
N VAL A 467 -14.98 3.22 -14.69
CA VAL A 467 -14.24 4.32 -15.32
C VAL A 467 -13.72 3.95 -16.72
N ARG A 468 -13.43 2.67 -16.98
CA ARG A 468 -12.96 2.18 -18.28
C ARG A 468 -13.99 2.39 -19.41
N GLY A 469 -15.28 2.44 -19.07
CA GLY A 469 -16.36 2.61 -20.03
C GLY A 469 -16.70 4.08 -20.33
N LYS A 470 -16.04 5.05 -19.68
CA LYS A 470 -16.29 6.47 -19.94
C LYS A 470 -15.52 6.95 -21.17
N THR A 471 -16.16 7.80 -21.96
CA THR A 471 -15.47 8.56 -23.02
C THR A 471 -14.45 9.51 -22.41
N THR A 472 -13.46 9.94 -23.19
CA THR A 472 -12.44 10.92 -22.74
C THR A 472 -13.07 12.19 -22.16
N TYR A 473 -14.15 12.69 -22.78
CA TYR A 473 -14.87 13.86 -22.29
C TYR A 473 -15.55 13.59 -20.94
N GLU A 474 -16.30 12.49 -20.80
CA GLU A 474 -16.95 12.13 -19.54
C GLU A 474 -15.95 11.87 -18.42
N TYR A 475 -14.82 11.25 -18.73
CA TYR A 475 -13.73 11.02 -17.80
C TYR A 475 -13.14 12.33 -17.28
N GLN A 476 -12.87 13.30 -18.18
CA GLN A 476 -12.37 14.62 -17.80
C GLN A 476 -13.37 15.41 -16.95
N GLN A 477 -14.68 15.35 -17.27
CA GLN A 477 -15.71 16.00 -16.46
C GLN A 477 -15.81 15.36 -15.07
N TYR A 478 -15.71 14.03 -14.99
CA TYR A 478 -15.69 13.31 -13.72
C TYR A 478 -14.47 13.66 -12.86
N LEU A 479 -13.26 13.70 -13.45
CA LEU A 479 -12.06 14.14 -12.73
C LEU A 479 -12.16 15.60 -12.27
N LYS A 480 -12.71 16.50 -13.10
CA LYS A 480 -12.96 17.91 -12.69
C LYS A 480 -13.90 17.98 -11.49
N PHE A 481 -14.93 17.15 -11.47
CA PHE A 481 -15.83 17.05 -10.32
C PHE A 481 -15.09 16.57 -9.06
N LEU A 482 -14.34 15.47 -9.13
CA LEU A 482 -13.56 14.99 -7.97
C LEU A 482 -12.53 16.03 -7.49
N LYS A 483 -11.83 16.70 -8.41
CA LYS A 483 -10.91 17.80 -8.07
C LYS A 483 -11.62 18.97 -7.40
N SER A 484 -12.89 19.23 -7.71
CA SER A 484 -13.68 20.25 -7.02
C SER A 484 -14.03 19.86 -5.58
N ILE A 485 -14.27 18.56 -5.32
CA ILE A 485 -14.44 18.03 -3.96
C ILE A 485 -13.10 18.09 -3.20
N LEU A 486 -12.00 17.71 -3.86
CA LEU A 486 -10.66 17.83 -3.29
C LEU A 486 -10.37 19.26 -2.84
N GLN A 487 -10.56 20.23 -3.74
CA GLN A 487 -10.37 21.65 -3.44
C GLN A 487 -11.25 22.13 -2.27
N TYR A 488 -12.50 21.64 -2.18
CA TYR A 488 -13.37 21.90 -1.05
C TYR A 488 -12.76 21.38 0.26
N THR A 489 -12.33 20.11 0.29
CA THR A 489 -11.74 19.51 1.50
C THR A 489 -10.41 20.14 1.91
N GLU A 490 -9.57 20.56 0.95
CA GLU A 490 -8.35 21.33 1.20
C GLU A 490 -8.65 22.69 1.86
N ASN A 491 -9.62 23.42 1.33
CA ASN A 491 -10.04 24.70 1.89
C ASN A 491 -10.65 24.52 3.29
N LEU A 492 -11.39 23.43 3.50
CA LEU A 492 -11.97 23.11 4.80
C LEU A 492 -10.87 22.88 5.83
N VAL A 493 -9.80 22.14 5.52
CA VAL A 493 -8.62 21.96 6.39
C VAL A 493 -7.99 23.31 6.80
N VAL A 494 -7.95 24.28 5.89
CA VAL A 494 -7.43 25.62 6.22
C VAL A 494 -8.36 26.33 7.19
N TYR A 495 -9.68 26.28 6.96
CA TYR A 495 -10.67 27.01 7.74
C TYR A 495 -10.90 26.43 9.14
N THR A 496 -10.83 25.11 9.27
CA THR A 496 -10.97 24.38 10.56
C THR A 496 -9.68 24.33 11.36
N SER A 497 -8.57 24.90 10.86
CA SER A 497 -7.33 25.00 11.61
C SER A 497 -7.48 25.93 12.82
N GLN A 498 -6.81 25.59 13.92
CA GLN A 498 -6.82 26.40 15.16
C GLN A 498 -6.34 27.84 14.94
N GLN A 499 -5.46 28.05 13.95
CA GLN A 499 -4.91 29.36 13.62
C GLN A 499 -5.92 30.25 12.88
N ARG A 500 -6.65 29.69 11.91
CA ARG A 500 -7.59 30.46 11.07
C ARG A 500 -8.96 30.59 11.72
N ASN A 501 -9.49 29.50 12.28
CA ASN A 501 -10.72 29.49 13.07
C ASN A 501 -11.94 30.11 12.34
N LYS A 502 -12.08 29.83 11.03
CA LYS A 502 -13.04 30.46 10.10
C LYS A 502 -14.31 29.62 9.91
N TRP A 503 -15.08 29.47 10.97
CA TRP A 503 -16.25 28.57 11.00
C TRP A 503 -17.44 29.05 10.17
N SER A 504 -17.68 30.37 10.11
CA SER A 504 -18.76 30.93 9.29
C SER A 504 -18.48 30.75 7.79
N GLU A 505 -17.24 31.02 7.37
CA GLU A 505 -16.82 30.82 5.98
C GLU A 505 -16.82 29.34 5.58
N ALA A 506 -16.59 28.42 6.54
CA ALA A 506 -16.70 26.99 6.32
C ALA A 506 -18.15 26.57 5.98
N ILE A 507 -19.17 27.21 6.56
CA ILE A 507 -20.58 26.95 6.22
C ILE A 507 -20.87 27.41 4.79
N THR A 508 -20.49 28.63 4.41
CA THR A 508 -20.67 29.16 3.04
C THR A 508 -19.96 28.28 2.00
N LEU A 509 -18.73 27.87 2.30
CA LEU A 509 -17.94 26.97 1.47
C LEU A 509 -18.66 25.61 1.30
N THR A 510 -19.21 25.07 2.39
CA THR A 510 -19.93 23.79 2.41
C THR A 510 -21.21 23.85 1.58
N ARG A 511 -21.99 24.92 1.70
CA ARG A 511 -23.19 25.14 0.87
C ARG A 511 -22.86 25.11 -0.62
N THR A 512 -21.78 25.79 -1.01
CA THR A 512 -21.33 25.84 -2.41
C THR A 512 -20.93 24.45 -2.93
N ALA A 513 -20.26 23.65 -2.09
CA ALA A 513 -19.89 22.29 -2.43
C ALA A 513 -21.11 21.36 -2.57
N LEU A 514 -22.08 21.45 -1.66
CA LEU A 514 -23.32 20.66 -1.70
C LEU A 514 -24.12 20.90 -2.98
N VAL A 515 -24.25 22.16 -3.41
CA VAL A 515 -24.92 22.50 -4.69
C VAL A 515 -24.20 21.84 -5.87
N LYS A 516 -22.87 21.83 -5.89
CA LYS A 516 -22.09 21.16 -6.95
C LYS A 516 -22.29 19.64 -6.93
N VAL A 517 -22.27 19.01 -5.75
CA VAL A 517 -22.51 17.57 -5.60
C VAL A 517 -23.91 17.21 -6.09
N ARG A 518 -24.95 17.92 -5.63
CA ARG A 518 -26.33 17.73 -6.07
C ARG A 518 -26.48 17.88 -7.59
N THR A 519 -25.93 18.95 -8.16
CA THR A 519 -26.01 19.22 -9.60
C THR A 519 -25.34 18.13 -10.43
N PHE A 520 -24.18 17.64 -9.98
CA PHE A 520 -23.46 16.58 -10.68
C PHE A 520 -24.15 15.21 -10.53
N SER A 521 -24.72 14.95 -9.35
CA SER A 521 -25.52 13.75 -9.06
C SER A 521 -26.76 13.67 -9.95
N ALA A 522 -27.53 14.77 -10.03
CA ALA A 522 -28.71 14.88 -10.87
C ALA A 522 -28.43 14.66 -12.37
N LYS A 523 -27.23 15.01 -12.85
CA LYS A 523 -26.77 14.74 -14.22
C LYS A 523 -26.40 13.26 -14.46
N LYS A 524 -26.39 12.42 -13.42
CA LYS A 524 -26.07 10.99 -13.46
C LYS A 524 -24.69 10.69 -14.05
N GLN A 525 -23.69 11.52 -13.71
CA GLN A 525 -22.34 11.45 -14.30
C GLN A 525 -21.29 10.74 -13.42
N MET A 526 -21.60 10.43 -12.16
CA MET A 526 -20.73 9.64 -11.27
C MET A 526 -20.61 8.16 -11.70
N LEU A 527 -19.62 7.41 -11.19
CA LEU A 527 -19.40 6.01 -11.57
C LEU A 527 -20.57 5.11 -11.15
N ILE A 528 -21.16 5.35 -9.98
CA ILE A 528 -22.34 4.61 -9.49
C ILE A 528 -23.55 4.67 -10.43
N HIS A 529 -23.67 5.74 -11.21
CA HIS A 529 -24.77 5.92 -12.16
C HIS A 529 -24.50 5.12 -13.44
N SER A 530 -23.24 5.08 -13.88
CA SER A 530 -22.81 4.32 -15.05
C SER A 530 -22.88 2.80 -14.82
N ALA A 531 -22.66 2.33 -13.59
CA ALA A 531 -22.72 0.90 -13.25
C ALA A 531 -24.06 0.22 -13.58
N ARG A 532 -25.19 0.92 -13.34
CA ARG A 532 -26.55 0.42 -13.64
C ARG A 532 -26.87 0.29 -15.13
N LYS A 533 -26.19 1.06 -15.99
CA LYS A 533 -26.33 0.91 -17.46
C LYS A 533 -25.59 -0.34 -17.95
N SER A 534 -24.43 -0.65 -17.34
CA SER A 534 -23.62 -1.82 -17.68
C SER A 534 -24.26 -3.15 -17.26
N THR A 535 -24.94 -3.22 -16.10
CA THR A 535 -25.62 -4.45 -15.66
C THR A 535 -26.78 -4.89 -16.56
N LYS A 536 -27.38 -3.98 -17.34
CA LYS A 536 -28.34 -4.35 -18.41
C LYS A 536 -27.66 -4.99 -19.63
N SER A 537 -26.39 -4.68 -19.90
CA SER A 537 -25.59 -5.31 -20.97
C SER A 537 -24.81 -6.56 -20.53
N ARG A 538 -24.60 -6.74 -19.22
CA ARG A 538 -23.77 -7.83 -18.65
C ARG A 538 -24.43 -9.21 -18.70
N LYS A 539 -25.67 -9.34 -19.17
CA LYS A 539 -26.31 -10.64 -19.43
C LYS A 539 -25.80 -11.34 -20.70
N GLU A 540 -24.96 -10.68 -21.51
CA GLU A 540 -24.49 -11.24 -22.79
C GLU A 540 -23.02 -11.70 -22.81
N PHE A 541 -22.24 -11.51 -21.73
CA PHE A 541 -20.84 -11.93 -21.69
C PHE A 541 -20.49 -12.61 -20.35
N LEU A 542 -20.99 -13.84 -20.20
CA LEU A 542 -20.48 -14.85 -19.27
C LEU A 542 -20.10 -16.08 -20.09
N TRP A 543 -18.82 -16.21 -20.43
CA TRP A 543 -18.12 -17.45 -20.78
C TRP A 543 -16.67 -17.35 -20.34
#